data_AF-A0A0F9WFN1-F1
#
_entry.id   AF-A0A0F9WFN1-F1
#
_cell.length_a   1.000
_cell.length_b   1.000
_cell.length_c   1.000
_cell.angle_alpha   90.00
_cell.angle_beta   90.00
_cell.angle_gamma   90.00
#
_symmetry.space_group_name_H-M   'P 1'
#
loop_
_entity.id
_entity.type
_entity.pdbx_description
1 polymer ?
#
loop_
_entity_poly.entity_id
_entity_poly.type
_entity_poly.pdbx_seq_one_letter_code
_entity_poly.pdbx_strand_id
1 'polypeptide(L)'
;MDKFSENLKNIKLLKLKYQTNKSLSNTSEMHSLINSNDKLVETGNIKNKILSQYIDERRECINIFVTKQMEALRRKNALQNIEEDAEHFIRLNEYIKILLEENANPVDNLLCNLENSEIYLEESNKNLERYKKRWLKCSTLKKIGRILLLLIFVLYLCKIISMFN
;
A
#
# COMPACT_ATOMS: atom_id res chain seq x y z
N MET A 1 25.09 30.82 -53.90
CA MET A 1 25.20 31.30 -52.50
C MET A 1 26.32 30.52 -51.84
N ASP A 2 27.14 31.16 -51.02
CA ASP A 2 28.20 30.45 -50.30
C ASP A 2 27.59 29.47 -49.30
N LYS A 3 28.13 28.25 -49.22
CA LYS A 3 27.66 27.14 -48.35
C LYS A 3 27.42 27.58 -46.90
N PHE A 4 28.23 28.50 -46.39
CA PHE A 4 28.08 29.11 -45.07
C PHE A 4 26.73 29.84 -44.89
N SER A 5 26.34 30.63 -45.89
CA SER A 5 25.09 31.40 -45.88
C SER A 5 23.86 30.50 -46.02
N GLU A 6 23.99 29.40 -46.76
CA GLU A 6 22.94 28.38 -46.88
C GLU A 6 22.71 27.66 -45.55
N ASN A 7 23.79 27.18 -44.92
CA ASN A 7 23.74 26.58 -43.59
C ASN A 7 23.12 27.54 -42.55
N LEU A 8 23.48 28.83 -42.57
CA LEU A 8 22.90 29.83 -41.67
C LEU A 8 21.39 29.98 -41.85
N LYS A 9 20.89 29.97 -43.09
CA LYS A 9 19.44 29.99 -43.36
C LYS A 9 18.75 28.73 -42.85
N ASN A 10 19.37 27.56 -43.06
CA ASN A 10 18.82 26.29 -42.62
C ASN A 10 18.80 26.19 -41.08
N ILE A 11 19.83 26.69 -40.39
CA ILE A 11 19.85 26.78 -38.92
C ILE A 11 18.67 27.62 -38.42
N LYS A 12 18.44 28.81 -39.01
CA LYS A 12 17.30 29.67 -38.64
C LYS A 12 15.96 28.98 -38.85
N LEU A 13 15.79 28.29 -39.98
CA LEU A 13 14.57 27.55 -40.29
C LEU A 13 14.33 26.40 -39.31
N LEU A 14 15.37 25.61 -39.02
CA LEU A 14 15.28 24.48 -38.10
C LEU A 14 15.05 24.95 -36.66
N LYS A 15 15.64 26.08 -36.25
CA LYS A 15 15.37 26.71 -34.96
C LYS A 15 13.89 27.11 -34.83
N LEU A 16 13.31 27.73 -35.85
CA LEU A 16 11.88 28.07 -35.89
C LEU A 16 10.99 26.83 -35.86
N LYS A 17 11.33 25.80 -36.64
CA LYS A 17 10.63 24.51 -36.60
C LYS A 17 10.71 23.88 -35.20
N TYR A 18 11.88 23.91 -34.58
CA TYR A 18 12.06 23.41 -33.22
C TYR A 18 11.26 24.20 -32.19
N GLN A 19 11.17 25.53 -32.30
CA GLN A 19 10.34 26.34 -31.40
C GLN A 19 8.85 25.99 -31.51
N THR A 20 8.38 25.61 -32.70
CA THR A 20 6.98 25.26 -32.96
C THR A 20 6.62 23.82 -32.60
N ASN A 21 7.49 22.85 -32.90
CA ASN A 21 7.16 21.43 -32.74
C ASN A 21 8.05 20.65 -31.74
N LYS A 22 9.09 21.29 -31.18
CA LYS A 22 10.08 20.69 -30.28
C LYS A 22 10.65 19.34 -30.74
N SER A 23 10.75 19.12 -32.05
CA SER A 23 11.21 17.85 -32.63
C SER A 23 12.71 17.62 -32.44
N LEU A 24 13.07 16.40 -32.04
CA LEU A 24 14.46 15.96 -31.82
C LEU A 24 15.27 15.87 -33.12
N SER A 25 14.61 15.57 -34.25
CA SER A 25 15.27 15.49 -35.56
C SER A 25 15.87 16.84 -35.94
N ASN A 26 15.16 17.93 -35.65
CA ASN A 26 15.62 19.28 -35.94
C ASN A 26 16.88 19.64 -35.13
N THR A 27 16.97 19.17 -33.88
CA THR A 27 18.15 19.46 -33.04
C THR A 27 19.42 18.79 -33.55
N SER A 28 19.33 17.55 -34.04
CA SER A 28 20.48 16.82 -34.60
C SER A 28 20.98 17.50 -35.89
N GLU A 29 20.05 17.86 -36.77
CA GLU A 29 20.37 18.55 -38.03
C GLU A 29 20.97 19.94 -37.78
N MET A 30 20.42 20.71 -36.84
CA MET A 30 21.00 21.99 -36.39
C MET A 30 22.43 21.83 -35.90
N HIS A 31 22.71 20.81 -35.08
CA HIS A 31 24.05 20.57 -34.55
C HIS A 31 25.05 20.22 -35.67
N SER A 32 24.62 19.44 -36.67
CA SER A 32 25.43 19.13 -37.85
C SER A 32 25.77 20.38 -38.67
N LEU A 33 24.78 21.25 -38.90
CA LEU A 33 24.98 22.50 -39.65
C LEU A 33 25.87 23.49 -38.90
N ILE A 34 25.76 23.58 -37.58
CA ILE A 34 26.65 24.38 -36.73
C ILE A 34 28.08 23.86 -36.86
N ASN A 35 28.30 22.55 -36.72
CA ASN A 35 29.64 21.96 -36.86
C ASN A 35 30.24 22.22 -38.26
N SER A 36 29.41 22.16 -39.30
CA SER A 36 29.81 22.47 -40.68
C SER A 36 30.22 23.93 -40.83
N ASN A 37 29.48 24.86 -40.22
CA ASN A 37 29.80 26.28 -40.24
C ASN A 37 31.00 26.65 -39.37
N ASP A 38 31.17 26.02 -38.20
CA ASP A 38 32.35 26.22 -37.36
C ASP A 38 33.64 25.88 -38.15
N LYS A 39 33.65 24.77 -38.89
CA LYS A 39 34.77 24.41 -39.79
C LYS A 39 34.99 25.40 -40.94
N LEU A 40 33.91 25.96 -41.50
CA LEU A 40 34.01 26.98 -42.55
C LEU A 40 34.55 28.32 -42.02
N VAL A 41 34.27 28.65 -40.76
CA VAL A 41 34.85 29.83 -40.08
C VAL A 41 36.36 29.64 -39.88
N GLU A 42 36.80 28.43 -39.50
CA GLU A 42 38.22 28.12 -39.32
C GLU A 42 39.04 28.20 -40.61
N THR A 43 38.41 27.91 -41.76
CA THR A 43 39.11 27.69 -43.05
C THR A 43 38.87 28.81 -44.08
N GLY A 44 37.91 29.70 -43.85
CA GLY A 44 37.40 30.61 -44.88
C GLY A 44 37.42 32.10 -44.52
N ASN A 45 37.47 32.95 -45.54
CA ASN A 45 37.34 34.40 -45.39
C ASN A 45 35.85 34.79 -45.46
N ILE A 46 35.19 34.90 -44.29
CA ILE A 46 33.74 35.15 -44.19
C ILE A 46 33.49 36.64 -43.91
N LYS A 47 32.49 37.21 -44.59
CA LYS A 47 32.05 38.59 -44.35
C LYS A 47 31.61 38.79 -42.89
N ASN A 48 32.20 39.78 -42.20
CA ASN A 48 31.92 40.08 -40.79
C ASN A 48 30.43 40.16 -40.43
N LYS A 49 29.59 40.76 -41.29
CA LYS A 49 28.15 40.87 -41.05
C LYS A 49 27.42 39.52 -41.02
N ILE A 50 27.86 38.55 -41.82
CA ILE A 50 27.26 37.20 -41.86
C ILE A 50 27.80 36.38 -40.69
N LEU A 51 29.08 36.54 -40.36
CA LEU A 51 29.70 35.93 -39.20
C LEU A 51 29.02 36.34 -37.89
N SER A 52 28.72 37.64 -37.70
CA SER A 52 28.03 38.12 -36.51
C SER A 52 26.63 37.49 -36.36
N GLN A 53 25.86 37.44 -37.46
CA GLN A 53 24.56 36.77 -37.46
C GLN A 53 24.66 35.28 -37.13
N TYR A 54 25.70 34.61 -37.61
CA TYR A 54 25.93 33.20 -37.29
C TYR A 54 26.25 32.99 -35.80
N ILE A 55 27.07 33.86 -35.20
CA ILE A 55 27.43 33.78 -33.79
C ILE A 55 26.19 33.90 -32.90
N ASP A 56 25.28 34.82 -33.22
CA ASP A 56 24.03 35.01 -32.48
C ASP A 56 23.13 33.77 -32.57
N GLU A 57 22.93 33.25 -33.78
CA GLU A 57 22.13 32.05 -34.03
C GLU A 57 22.72 30.82 -33.35
N ARG A 58 24.04 30.65 -33.42
CA ARG A 58 24.78 29.56 -32.77
C ARG A 58 24.57 29.60 -31.25
N ARG A 59 24.65 30.78 -30.63
CA ARG A 59 24.44 30.95 -29.19
C ARG A 59 23.04 30.51 -28.76
N GLU A 60 22.02 30.91 -29.49
CA GLU A 60 20.65 30.49 -29.19
C GLU A 60 20.45 28.98 -29.34
N CYS A 61 21.02 28.38 -30.40
CA CYS A 61 20.95 26.94 -30.61
C CYS A 61 21.66 26.15 -29.49
N ILE A 62 22.80 26.64 -29.01
CA ILE A 62 23.50 26.04 -27.86
C ILE A 62 22.62 26.08 -26.61
N ASN A 63 21.95 27.20 -26.33
CA ASN A 63 21.04 27.30 -25.19
C ASN A 63 19.90 26.28 -25.27
N ILE A 64 19.36 26.06 -26.48
CA ILE A 64 18.36 25.02 -26.73
C ILE A 64 18.91 23.63 -26.39
N PHE A 65 20.12 23.30 -26.86
CA PHE A 65 20.74 21.99 -26.62
C PHE A 65 21.03 21.75 -25.13
N VAL A 66 21.58 22.75 -24.43
CA VAL A 66 21.87 22.67 -22.99
C VAL A 66 20.59 22.47 -22.20
N THR A 67 19.54 23.24 -22.49
CA THR A 67 18.24 23.10 -21.81
C THR A 67 17.68 21.69 -22.00
N LYS A 68 17.81 21.12 -23.19
CA LYS A 68 17.36 19.75 -23.48
C LYS A 68 18.15 18.69 -22.72
N GLN A 69 19.47 18.82 -22.65
CA GLN A 69 20.28 17.90 -21.83
C GLN A 69 19.91 18.00 -20.36
N MET A 70 19.69 19.21 -19.84
CA MET A 70 19.26 19.41 -18.46
C MET A 70 17.87 18.81 -18.18
N GLU A 71 16.92 18.94 -19.11
CA GLU A 71 15.62 18.25 -19.01
C GLU A 71 15.78 16.73 -19.00
N ALA A 72 16.65 16.17 -19.85
CA ALA A 72 16.91 14.74 -19.91
C ALA A 72 17.55 14.21 -18.61
N LEU A 73 18.52 14.94 -18.05
CA LEU A 73 19.14 14.60 -16.76
C LEU A 73 18.13 14.66 -15.62
N ARG A 74 17.28 15.69 -15.57
CA ARG A 74 16.19 15.77 -14.57
C ARG A 74 15.24 14.59 -14.66
N ARG A 75 14.85 14.19 -15.87
CA ARG A 75 14.02 13.00 -16.09
C ARG A 75 14.72 11.72 -15.63
N LYS A 76 16.01 11.58 -15.93
CA LYS A 76 16.80 10.42 -15.48
C LYS A 76 16.84 10.32 -13.95
N ASN A 77 17.11 11.43 -13.26
CA ASN A 77 17.13 11.46 -11.80
C ASN A 77 15.74 11.16 -11.21
N ALA A 78 14.68 11.70 -11.81
CA ALA A 78 13.32 11.40 -11.37
C ALA A 78 12.97 9.91 -11.52
N LEU A 79 13.40 9.27 -12.62
CA LEU A 79 13.23 7.83 -12.82
C LEU A 79 14.01 7.01 -11.79
N GLN A 80 15.23 7.41 -11.46
CA GLN A 80 16.02 6.75 -10.43
C GLN A 80 15.34 6.83 -9.06
N ASN A 81 14.82 7.99 -8.67
CA ASN A 81 14.09 8.13 -7.40
C ASN A 81 12.85 7.22 -7.37
N ILE A 82 12.11 7.12 -8.49
CA ILE A 82 10.95 6.22 -8.59
C ILE A 82 11.37 4.75 -8.44
N GLU A 83 12.51 4.37 -9.00
CA GLU A 83 13.06 3.02 -8.87
C GLU A 83 13.44 2.72 -7.41
N GLU A 84 14.12 3.64 -6.74
CA GLU A 84 14.47 3.54 -5.32
C GLU A 84 13.21 3.44 -4.42
N ASP A 85 12.18 4.23 -4.69
CA ASP A 85 10.89 4.18 -3.99
C ASP A 85 10.17 2.83 -4.20
N ALA A 86 10.22 2.30 -5.43
CA ALA A 86 9.63 1.00 -5.74
C ALA A 86 10.34 -0.14 -5.00
N GLU A 87 11.67 -0.13 -4.94
CA GLU A 87 12.44 -1.09 -4.13
C GLU A 87 12.12 -0.99 -2.64
N HIS A 88 11.93 0.22 -2.12
CA HIS A 88 11.46 0.42 -0.75
C HIS A 88 10.08 -0.20 -0.51
N PHE A 89 9.15 -0.02 -1.46
CA PHE A 89 7.81 -0.59 -1.36
C PHE A 89 7.81 -2.13 -1.38
N ILE A 90 8.65 -2.73 -2.23
CA ILE A 90 8.83 -4.19 -2.28
C ILE A 90 9.32 -4.70 -0.93
N ARG A 91 10.38 -4.11 -0.37
CA ARG A 91 10.93 -4.48 0.94
C ARG A 91 9.91 -4.33 2.07
N LEU A 92 9.11 -3.27 2.05
CA LEU A 92 8.04 -3.07 3.04
C LEU A 92 7.00 -4.19 2.95
N ASN A 93 6.57 -4.56 1.75
CA ASN A 93 5.61 -5.65 1.56
C ASN A 93 6.15 -7.00 2.04
N GLU A 94 7.43 -7.29 1.77
CA GLU A 94 8.08 -8.50 2.30
C GLU A 94 8.08 -8.51 3.84
N TYR A 95 8.40 -7.38 4.47
CA TYR A 95 8.36 -7.24 5.92
C TYR A 95 6.95 -7.43 6.50
N ILE A 96 5.93 -6.82 5.88
CA ILE A 96 4.52 -7.00 6.29
C ILE A 96 4.12 -8.47 6.19
N LYS A 97 4.53 -9.16 5.11
CA LYS A 97 4.26 -10.59 4.95
C LYS A 97 4.86 -11.41 6.09
N ILE A 98 6.12 -11.18 6.45
CA ILE A 98 6.77 -11.86 7.58
C ILE A 98 5.99 -11.60 8.88
N LEU A 99 5.62 -10.35 9.16
CA LEU A 99 4.83 -10.02 10.35
C LEU A 99 3.47 -10.73 10.39
N LEU A 100 2.80 -10.86 9.25
CA LEU A 100 1.53 -11.59 9.18
C LEU A 100 1.72 -13.08 9.46
N GLU A 101 2.78 -13.68 8.90
CA GLU A 101 3.12 -15.09 9.12
C GLU A 101 3.51 -15.35 10.59
N GLU A 102 4.29 -14.46 11.22
CA GLU A 102 4.67 -14.56 12.63
C GLU A 102 3.45 -14.45 13.57
N ASN A 103 2.49 -13.59 13.24
CA ASN A 103 1.31 -13.35 14.06
C ASN A 103 0.17 -14.36 13.81
N ALA A 104 0.23 -15.15 12.74
CA ALA A 104 -0.79 -16.18 12.46
C ALA A 104 -0.86 -17.23 13.59
N ASN A 105 0.29 -17.76 14.02
CA ASN A 105 0.33 -18.81 15.05
C ASN A 105 -0.23 -18.36 16.42
N PRO A 106 0.13 -17.18 16.96
CA PRO A 106 -0.49 -16.65 18.18
C PRO A 106 -2.01 -16.47 18.06
N VAL A 107 -2.51 -16.00 16.92
CA VAL A 107 -3.95 -15.80 16.69
C VAL A 107 -4.69 -17.14 16.66
N ASP A 108 -4.14 -18.12 15.95
CA ASP A 108 -4.72 -19.48 15.90
C ASP A 108 -4.73 -20.15 17.27
N ASN A 109 -3.67 -19.96 18.06
CA ASN A 109 -3.62 -20.43 19.45
C ASN A 109 -4.69 -19.77 20.34
N LEU A 110 -4.90 -18.46 20.18
CA LEU A 110 -5.96 -17.75 20.91
C LEU A 110 -7.35 -18.24 20.50
N LEU A 111 -7.58 -18.47 19.21
CA LEU A 111 -8.83 -19.03 18.69
C LEU A 111 -9.09 -20.43 19.28
N CYS A 112 -8.10 -21.32 19.25
CA CYS A 112 -8.23 -22.65 19.83
C CYS A 112 -8.52 -22.61 21.35
N ASN A 113 -7.87 -21.70 22.08
CA ASN A 113 -8.14 -21.53 23.52
C ASN A 113 -9.55 -21.00 23.80
N LEU A 114 -10.07 -20.10 22.95
CA LEU A 114 -11.44 -19.61 23.05
C LEU A 114 -12.45 -20.72 22.79
N GLU A 115 -12.25 -21.52 21.73
CA GLU A 115 -13.10 -22.68 21.42
C GLU A 115 -13.12 -23.70 22.57
N ASN A 116 -11.95 -24.04 23.12
CA ASN A 116 -11.85 -24.94 24.26
C ASN A 116 -12.56 -24.38 25.51
N SER A 117 -12.46 -23.07 25.74
CA SER A 117 -13.13 -22.41 26.86
C SER A 117 -14.65 -22.41 26.70
N GLU A 118 -15.15 -22.21 25.48
CA GLU A 118 -16.57 -22.29 25.18
C GLU A 118 -17.13 -23.70 25.44
N ILE A 119 -16.43 -24.74 24.97
CA ILE A 119 -16.80 -26.14 25.22
C ILE A 119 -16.87 -26.41 26.73
N TYR A 120 -15.84 -25.99 27.47
CA TYR A 120 -15.79 -26.18 28.92
C TYR A 120 -16.95 -25.47 29.64
N LEU A 121 -17.26 -24.23 29.25
CA LEU A 121 -18.38 -23.49 29.82
C LEU A 121 -19.72 -24.15 29.51
N GLU A 122 -19.91 -24.63 28.27
CA GLU A 122 -21.13 -25.31 27.87
C GLU A 122 -21.33 -26.61 28.66
N GLU A 123 -20.27 -27.41 28.83
CA GLU A 123 -20.32 -28.64 29.62
C GLU A 123 -20.55 -28.37 31.11
N SER A 124 -19.86 -27.38 31.67
CA SER A 124 -20.05 -26.94 33.06
C SER A 124 -21.48 -26.49 33.30
N ASN A 125 -22.06 -25.72 32.36
CA ASN A 125 -23.44 -25.27 32.46
C ASN A 125 -24.44 -26.44 32.38
N LYS A 126 -24.24 -27.38 31.45
CA LYS A 126 -25.02 -28.63 31.37
C LYS A 126 -24.95 -29.43 32.67
N ASN A 127 -23.77 -29.53 33.29
CA ASN A 127 -23.58 -30.23 34.56
C ASN A 127 -24.26 -29.50 35.73
N LEU A 128 -24.18 -28.17 35.77
CA LEU A 128 -24.85 -27.34 36.76
C LEU A 128 -26.38 -27.50 36.69
N GLU A 129 -26.95 -27.50 35.48
CA GLU A 129 -28.39 -27.74 35.30
C GLU A 129 -28.81 -29.13 35.80
N ARG A 130 -28.03 -30.16 35.48
CA ARG A 130 -28.27 -31.53 35.97
C ARG A 130 -28.23 -31.58 37.49
N TYR A 131 -27.24 -30.93 38.10
CA TYR A 131 -27.12 -30.85 39.55
C TYR A 131 -28.31 -30.12 40.17
N LYS A 132 -28.68 -28.95 39.64
CA LYS A 132 -29.84 -28.16 40.09
C LYS A 132 -31.13 -28.98 40.02
N LYS A 133 -31.36 -29.71 38.92
CA LYS A 133 -32.51 -30.62 38.76
C LYS A 133 -32.50 -31.73 39.83
N ARG A 134 -31.36 -32.37 40.07
CA ARG A 134 -31.22 -33.42 41.12
C ARG A 134 -31.44 -32.87 42.52
N TRP A 135 -30.86 -31.72 42.82
CA TRP A 135 -31.00 -31.05 44.12
C TRP A 135 -32.45 -30.64 44.39
N LEU A 136 -33.14 -30.07 43.39
CA LEU A 136 -34.56 -29.74 43.49
C LEU A 136 -35.41 -30.99 43.78
N LYS A 137 -35.16 -32.11 43.07
CA LYS A 137 -35.85 -33.39 43.35
C LYS A 137 -35.61 -33.90 44.78
N CYS A 138 -34.37 -33.83 45.27
CA CYS A 138 -34.07 -34.25 46.64
C CYS A 138 -34.74 -33.33 47.67
N SER A 139 -34.78 -32.02 47.40
CA SER A 139 -35.43 -31.03 48.25
C SER A 139 -36.95 -31.25 48.32
N THR A 140 -37.60 -31.52 47.18
CA THR A 140 -39.04 -31.83 47.15
C THR A 140 -39.36 -33.15 47.86
N LEU A 141 -38.55 -34.21 47.66
CA LEU A 141 -38.68 -35.48 48.38
C LEU A 141 -38.56 -35.29 49.90
N LYS A 142 -37.58 -34.51 50.37
CA LYS A 142 -37.45 -34.19 51.81
C LYS A 142 -38.67 -33.46 52.35
N LYS A 143 -39.26 -32.53 51.60
CA LYS A 143 -40.50 -31.82 52.00
C LYS A 143 -41.69 -32.77 52.08
N ILE A 144 -41.89 -33.62 51.08
CA ILE A 144 -42.98 -34.61 51.06
C ILE A 144 -42.85 -35.61 52.22
N GLY A 145 -41.64 -36.11 52.47
CA GLY A 145 -41.37 -37.01 53.59
C GLY A 145 -41.73 -36.40 54.95
N ARG A 146 -41.45 -35.11 55.16
CA ARG A 146 -41.86 -34.39 56.39
C ARG A 146 -43.38 -34.29 56.52
N ILE A 147 -44.10 -34.01 55.43
CA ILE A 147 -45.57 -33.92 55.43
C ILE A 147 -46.19 -35.29 55.76
N LEU A 148 -45.69 -36.37 55.14
CA LEU A 148 -46.16 -37.73 55.42
C LEU A 148 -45.95 -38.13 56.88
N LEU A 149 -44.79 -37.81 57.46
CA LEU A 149 -44.50 -38.05 58.87
C LEU A 149 -45.49 -37.33 59.80
N LEU A 150 -45.82 -36.07 59.50
CA LEU A 150 -46.81 -35.30 60.25
C LEU A 150 -48.21 -35.93 60.13
N LEU A 151 -48.62 -36.36 58.94
CA LEU A 151 -49.90 -37.04 58.74
C LEU A 151 -50.02 -38.33 59.55
N ILE A 152 -48.97 -39.17 59.53
CA ILE A 152 -48.93 -40.40 60.33
C ILE A 152 -49.02 -40.08 61.82
N PHE A 153 -48.31 -39.05 62.28
CA PHE A 153 -48.35 -38.62 63.68
C PHE A 153 -49.74 -38.13 64.10
N VAL A 154 -50.42 -37.34 63.26
CA VAL A 154 -51.80 -36.88 63.52
C VAL A 154 -52.77 -38.07 63.58
N LEU A 155 -52.68 -39.01 62.64
CA LEU A 155 -53.52 -40.22 62.66
C LEU A 155 -53.27 -41.07 63.92
N TYR A 156 -52.02 -41.19 64.34
CA TYR A 156 -51.65 -41.89 65.56
C TYR A 156 -52.26 -41.22 66.81
N LEU A 157 -52.18 -39.89 66.90
CA LEU A 157 -52.83 -39.13 67.98
C LEU A 157 -54.35 -39.27 67.96
N CYS A 158 -55.00 -39.19 66.79
CA CYS A 158 -56.44 -39.41 66.66
C CYS A 158 -56.86 -40.81 67.15
N LYS A 159 -56.05 -41.85 66.83
CA LYS A 159 -56.31 -43.22 67.30
C LYS A 159 -56.21 -43.32 68.82
N ILE A 160 -55.21 -42.67 69.43
CA ILE A 160 -55.08 -42.63 70.89
C ILE A 160 -56.32 -41.96 71.50
N ILE A 161 -56.70 -40.79 71.01
CA ILE A 161 -57.86 -40.05 71.52
C ILE A 161 -59.15 -40.88 71.40
N SER A 162 -59.34 -41.59 70.28
CA SER A 162 -60.49 -42.49 70.07
C SER A 162 -60.51 -43.72 70.98
N MET A 163 -59.40 -44.11 71.61
CA MET A 163 -59.40 -45.19 72.62
C MET A 163 -59.75 -44.68 74.03
N PHE A 164 -59.65 -43.37 74.27
CA PHE A 164 -59.92 -42.74 75.57
C PHE A 164 -61.30 -42.07 75.66
N ASN A 165 -62.02 -41.94 74.55
CA ASN A 165 -63.44 -41.59 74.49
C ASN A 165 -64.29 -42.85 74.29
#